data_AF-A0A8K1CZI7-F1
#
_entry.id   AF-A0A8K1CZI7-F1
#
_cell.length_a   1.000
_cell.length_b   1.000
_cell.length_c   1.000
_cell.angle_alpha   90.00
_cell.angle_beta   90.00
_cell.angle_gamma   90.00
#
_symmetry.space_group_name_H-M   'P 1'
#
loop_
_entity.id
_entity.type
_entity.pdbx_description
1 polymer ?
#
loop_
_entity_poly.entity_id
_entity_poly.type
_entity_poly.pdbx_seq_one_letter_code
_entity_poly.pdbx_strand_id
1 'polypeptide(L)'
;LIDEILDEESRKALFRIINDYATQGIEIPIKNTIIVEKRDNEWIYSTLIDEKVSNTLAHLLLYLVIKKYTLNAYARSSIYGFAIRGSPTDLLKEISTIEEDKIKKMIVRSIRRSPFFIATLKEIGASFGKISKIDIKEDKFLIKEALRQTLNKYFNIRRTLKFIDKVKRGEIKIVYIDKPTPFANAVSSHVQIRPWLLDLNVTIYHALKGGAYTINELAEVLGIPNKSLENKLKQMRKSGNKYRVTYFIDVDCRETRWCLYEDFVNIVNSEEYYSSFAPLNLNEIFLATLRSGDNQIEILFKPKDLLNSSDEILRKIPFNDVDEIKIKEAIDTSYQVYQKYYNVKKDIIIYLMLNAVAYLQNLKYS
;
A
#
# COMPACT_ATOMS: atom_id res chain seq x y z
N LEU A 1 1.88 53.70 -4.42
CA LEU A 1 1.08 52.45 -4.56
C LEU A 1 1.28 51.49 -3.39
N ILE A 2 2.52 51.14 -2.98
CA ILE A 2 2.74 50.40 -1.71
C ILE A 2 2.48 51.30 -0.49
N ASP A 3 2.80 52.59 -0.58
CA ASP A 3 2.69 53.55 0.54
C ASP A 3 1.26 53.95 0.93
N GLU A 4 0.25 53.67 0.11
CA GLU A 4 -1.15 54.06 0.38
C GLU A 4 -2.02 52.90 0.89
N ILE A 5 -1.52 51.66 0.88
CA ILE A 5 -2.35 50.45 1.08
C ILE A 5 -2.01 49.68 2.36
N LEU A 6 -0.75 49.75 2.85
CA LEU A 6 -0.29 48.96 3.99
C LEU A 6 -0.04 49.86 5.20
N ASP A 7 -0.56 49.44 6.37
CA ASP A 7 -0.18 50.03 7.65
C ASP A 7 1.30 49.77 7.98
N GLU A 8 1.86 50.54 8.92
CA GLU A 8 3.27 50.44 9.28
C GLU A 8 3.70 49.04 9.78
N GLU A 9 2.84 48.32 10.50
CA GLU A 9 3.17 47.00 11.02
C GLU A 9 3.23 45.97 9.88
N SER A 10 2.24 45.99 8.99
CA SER A 10 2.22 45.17 7.77
C SER A 10 3.47 45.43 6.92
N ARG A 11 3.89 46.70 6.80
CA ARG A 11 5.10 47.08 6.07
C ARG A 11 6.36 46.50 6.73
N LYS A 12 6.51 46.63 8.04
CA LYS A 12 7.65 46.07 8.80
C LYS A 12 7.70 44.54 8.67
N ALA A 13 6.56 43.86 8.75
CA ALA A 13 6.47 42.42 8.58
C ALA A 13 6.90 41.97 7.17
N LEU A 14 6.45 42.68 6.14
CA LEU A 14 6.81 42.39 4.75
C LEU A 14 8.31 42.61 4.49
N PHE A 15 8.89 43.72 4.97
CA PHE A 15 10.33 43.95 4.87
C PHE A 15 11.15 42.91 5.62
N ARG A 16 10.67 42.41 6.77
CA ARG A 16 11.32 41.33 7.49
C ARG A 16 11.41 40.06 6.63
N ILE A 17 10.31 39.66 5.98
CA ILE A 17 10.31 38.51 5.08
C ILE A 17 11.29 38.72 3.92
N ILE A 18 11.27 39.89 3.27
CA ILE A 18 12.19 40.19 2.16
C ILE A 18 13.65 40.12 2.63
N ASN A 19 13.96 40.71 3.79
CA ASN A 19 15.30 40.69 4.36
C ASN A 19 15.76 39.27 4.75
N ASP A 20 14.85 38.42 5.25
CA ASP A 20 15.17 37.03 5.58
C ASP A 20 15.63 36.24 4.32
N TYR A 21 15.06 36.52 3.16
CA TYR A 21 15.51 35.95 1.88
C TYR A 21 16.81 36.59 1.38
N ALA A 22 16.90 37.93 1.43
CA ALA A 22 18.07 38.67 0.95
C ALA A 22 19.36 38.34 1.73
N THR A 23 19.28 38.26 3.06
CA THR A 23 20.41 37.91 3.94
C THR A 23 20.93 36.49 3.70
N GLN A 24 20.08 35.60 3.19
CA GLN A 24 20.45 34.24 2.84
C GLN A 24 20.98 34.12 1.40
N GLY A 25 20.91 35.21 0.60
CA GLY A 25 21.28 35.20 -0.82
C GLY A 25 20.32 34.39 -1.69
N ILE A 26 19.06 34.26 -1.25
CA ILE A 26 18.04 33.44 -1.92
C ILE A 26 16.97 34.35 -2.51
N GLU A 27 16.60 34.12 -3.76
CA GLU A 27 15.46 34.80 -4.38
C GLU A 27 14.14 34.31 -3.75
N ILE A 28 13.23 35.24 -3.49
CA ILE A 28 11.88 34.91 -3.04
C ILE A 28 11.23 34.00 -4.12
N PRO A 29 10.61 32.87 -3.73
CA PRO A 29 10.11 31.90 -4.70
C PRO A 29 8.80 32.40 -5.32
N ILE A 30 8.93 33.22 -6.36
CA ILE A 30 7.85 33.73 -7.20
C ILE A 30 7.69 32.80 -8.39
N LYS A 31 6.44 32.47 -8.78
CA LYS A 31 5.91 31.75 -9.98
C LYS A 31 6.77 30.72 -10.74
N ASN A 32 8.05 31.00 -11.00
CA ASN A 32 9.00 30.18 -11.73
C ASN A 32 10.15 29.64 -10.85
N THR A 33 10.10 29.80 -9.53
CA THR A 33 11.10 29.22 -8.61
C THR A 33 10.41 28.38 -7.54
N ILE A 34 10.95 27.19 -7.28
CA ILE A 34 10.62 26.34 -6.14
C ILE A 34 11.87 26.23 -5.29
N ILE A 35 11.74 26.61 -4.02
CA ILE A 35 12.76 26.35 -3.02
C ILE A 35 12.44 25.02 -2.34
N VAL A 36 13.44 24.14 -2.27
CA VAL A 36 13.31 22.83 -1.65
C VAL A 36 14.15 22.78 -0.38
N GLU A 37 13.49 22.57 0.73
CA GLU A 37 14.09 22.36 2.04
C GLU A 37 13.82 20.92 2.49
N LYS A 38 14.85 20.29 3.07
CA LYS A 38 14.68 19.00 3.76
C LYS A 38 14.83 19.23 5.26
N ARG A 39 13.76 18.97 6.02
CA ARG A 39 13.76 19.05 7.49
C ARG A 39 13.44 17.68 8.05
N ASP A 40 14.42 17.05 8.68
CA ASP A 40 14.36 15.65 9.12
C ASP A 40 13.94 14.69 7.98
N ASN A 41 12.70 14.21 8.03
CA ASN A 41 12.10 13.29 7.09
C ASN A 41 10.95 13.93 6.29
N GLU A 42 10.89 15.27 6.24
CA GLU A 42 9.91 16.08 5.52
C GLU A 42 10.60 16.91 4.42
N TRP A 43 10.13 16.77 3.19
CA TRP A 43 10.51 17.62 2.07
C TRP A 43 9.48 18.74 1.93
N ILE A 44 9.94 19.98 1.92
CA ILE A 44 9.11 21.18 1.84
C ILE A 44 9.43 21.91 0.54
N TYR A 45 8.40 22.19 -0.25
CA TYR A 45 8.49 22.85 -1.55
C TYR A 45 7.82 24.21 -1.46
N SER A 46 8.61 25.26 -1.25
CA SER A 46 8.12 26.63 -1.11
C SER A 46 7.98 27.31 -2.46
N THR A 47 6.77 27.72 -2.81
CA THR A 47 6.45 28.43 -4.05
C THR A 47 5.04 29.06 -3.98
N LEU A 48 4.83 30.20 -4.62
CA LEU A 48 3.50 30.80 -4.71
C LEU A 48 2.65 30.12 -5.79
N ILE A 49 1.62 29.39 -5.36
CA ILE A 49 0.80 28.55 -6.23
C ILE A 49 -0.68 28.58 -5.84
N ASP A 50 -1.55 28.29 -6.80
CA ASP A 50 -2.99 28.12 -6.59
C ASP A 50 -3.26 26.99 -5.58
N GLU A 51 -4.12 27.25 -4.61
CA GLU A 51 -4.41 26.31 -3.50
C GLU A 51 -4.88 24.94 -4.02
N LYS A 52 -5.70 24.90 -5.07
CA LYS A 52 -6.18 23.62 -5.64
C LYS A 52 -5.05 22.86 -6.31
N VAL A 53 -4.07 23.56 -6.89
CA VAL A 53 -2.87 22.94 -7.46
C VAL A 53 -1.98 22.39 -6.36
N SER A 54 -1.74 23.17 -5.30
CA SER A 54 -1.00 22.74 -4.11
C SER A 54 -1.63 21.50 -3.46
N ASN A 55 -2.95 21.52 -3.27
CA ASN A 55 -3.71 20.38 -2.73
C ASN A 55 -3.56 19.14 -3.60
N THR A 56 -3.62 19.29 -4.91
CA THR A 56 -3.45 18.17 -5.85
C THR A 56 -2.04 17.58 -5.77
N LEU A 57 -1.00 18.43 -5.69
CA LEU A 57 0.40 17.99 -5.55
C LEU A 57 0.64 17.29 -4.21
N ALA A 58 0.18 17.86 -3.10
CA ALA A 58 0.29 17.27 -1.78
C ALA A 58 -0.33 15.86 -1.72
N HIS A 59 -1.52 15.67 -2.30
CA HIS A 59 -2.16 14.35 -2.35
C HIS A 59 -1.46 13.37 -3.30
N LEU A 60 -0.94 13.84 -4.43
CA LEU A 60 -0.16 13.02 -5.35
C LEU A 60 1.13 12.51 -4.69
N LEU A 61 1.86 13.39 -4.00
CA LEU A 61 3.07 13.05 -3.24
C LEU A 61 2.75 12.09 -2.10
N LEU A 62 1.66 12.34 -1.37
CA LEU A 62 1.21 11.45 -0.31
C LEU A 62 0.91 10.04 -0.83
N TYR A 63 0.21 9.94 -1.96
CA TYR A 63 -0.06 8.66 -2.61
C TYR A 63 1.22 7.93 -3.02
N LEU A 64 2.21 8.65 -3.56
CA LEU A 64 3.51 8.09 -3.92
C LEU A 64 4.27 7.54 -2.71
N VAL A 65 4.36 8.33 -1.63
CA VAL A 65 5.04 7.88 -0.40
C VAL A 65 4.37 6.66 0.18
N ILE A 66 3.03 6.66 0.23
CA ILE A 66 2.28 5.52 0.76
C ILE A 66 2.49 4.29 -0.11
N LYS A 67 2.48 4.43 -1.44
CA LYS A 67 2.68 3.29 -2.32
C LYS A 67 4.08 2.69 -2.15
N LYS A 68 5.11 3.51 -1.94
CA LYS A 68 6.52 3.07 -2.00
C LYS A 68 7.17 2.80 -0.66
N TYR A 69 6.88 3.62 0.35
CA TYR A 69 7.71 3.70 1.55
C TYR A 69 6.95 3.37 2.82
N THR A 70 5.89 4.12 3.15
CA THR A 70 5.27 4.03 4.49
C THR A 70 3.82 4.50 4.55
N LEU A 71 3.02 3.81 5.37
CA LEU A 71 1.66 4.23 5.71
C LEU A 71 1.61 5.37 6.74
N ASN A 72 2.71 5.63 7.46
CA ASN A 72 2.80 6.73 8.45
C ASN A 72 3.23 8.06 7.80
N ALA A 73 2.83 8.27 6.54
CA ALA A 73 3.13 9.48 5.79
C ALA A 73 2.03 10.53 6.01
N TYR A 74 2.41 11.79 5.91
CA TYR A 74 1.48 12.90 5.81
C TYR A 74 2.01 13.95 4.84
N ALA A 75 1.10 14.72 4.25
CA ALA A 75 1.43 15.86 3.42
C ALA A 75 0.88 17.15 4.03
N ARG A 76 1.36 18.29 3.56
CA ARG A 76 0.79 19.61 3.86
C ARG A 76 0.61 20.37 2.55
N SER A 77 -0.37 21.27 2.55
CA SER A 77 -0.71 22.08 1.39
C SER A 77 -1.08 23.48 1.84
N SER A 78 -0.60 24.47 1.10
CA SER A 78 -0.91 25.88 1.28
C SER A 78 -0.71 26.64 -0.04
N ILE A 79 -1.10 27.91 -0.07
CA ILE A 79 -0.78 28.82 -1.17
C ILE A 79 0.73 29.15 -1.28
N TYR A 80 1.49 28.90 -0.20
CA TYR A 80 2.94 29.13 -0.12
C TYR A 80 3.76 27.91 -0.52
N GLY A 81 3.10 26.80 -0.85
CA GLY A 81 3.75 25.55 -1.21
C GLY A 81 3.11 24.32 -0.60
N PHE A 82 3.80 23.21 -0.70
CA PHE A 82 3.37 21.90 -0.23
C PHE A 82 4.54 21.15 0.41
N ALA A 83 4.23 20.16 1.25
CA ALA A 83 5.24 19.35 1.90
C ALA A 83 4.82 17.88 1.97
N ILE A 84 5.81 17.00 2.08
CA ILE A 84 5.60 15.56 2.20
C ILE A 84 6.59 14.94 3.20
N ARG A 85 6.07 14.23 4.20
CA ARG A 85 6.86 13.44 5.15
C ARG A 85 6.86 11.96 4.79
N GLY A 86 7.99 11.30 5.01
CA GLY A 86 8.13 9.85 4.90
C GLY A 86 8.80 9.38 3.62
N SER A 87 9.32 10.31 2.81
CA SER A 87 10.08 10.00 1.61
C SER A 87 11.58 10.15 1.86
N PRO A 88 12.41 9.14 1.55
CA PRO A 88 13.87 9.29 1.60
C PRO A 88 14.39 10.26 0.51
N THR A 89 13.64 10.40 -0.59
CA THR A 89 14.03 11.13 -1.81
C THR A 89 13.05 12.24 -2.17
N ASP A 90 13.51 13.20 -2.97
CA ASP A 90 12.68 14.26 -3.56
C ASP A 90 11.74 13.66 -4.62
N LEU A 91 10.46 13.61 -4.29
CA LEU A 91 9.43 13.03 -5.16
C LEU A 91 8.94 13.97 -6.25
N LEU A 92 9.19 15.28 -6.14
CA LEU A 92 8.83 16.22 -7.20
C LEU A 92 9.69 15.97 -8.44
N LYS A 93 10.99 15.70 -8.25
CA LYS A 93 11.90 15.22 -9.29
C LYS A 93 11.49 13.89 -9.88
N GLU A 94 10.95 12.99 -9.07
CA GLU A 94 10.49 11.69 -9.57
C GLU A 94 9.22 11.84 -10.42
N ILE A 95 8.28 12.70 -10.00
CA ILE A 95 7.05 12.95 -10.77
C ILE A 95 7.35 13.48 -12.18
N SER A 96 8.40 14.29 -12.35
CA SER A 96 8.73 14.87 -13.66
C SER A 96 9.23 13.84 -14.70
N THR A 97 9.60 12.63 -14.28
CA THR A 97 9.99 11.54 -15.20
C THR A 97 8.81 10.66 -15.62
N ILE A 98 7.64 10.81 -14.99
CA ILE A 98 6.45 9.99 -15.26
C ILE A 98 5.65 10.59 -16.43
N GLU A 99 5.05 9.74 -17.25
CA GLU A 99 4.13 10.14 -18.32
C GLU A 99 2.86 10.81 -17.76
N GLU A 100 2.37 11.84 -18.46
CA GLU A 100 1.22 12.65 -18.04
C GLU A 100 -0.03 11.81 -17.74
N ASP A 101 -0.33 10.81 -18.59
CA ASP A 101 -1.49 9.93 -18.41
C ASP A 101 -1.41 9.07 -17.14
N LYS A 102 -0.19 8.62 -16.78
CA LYS A 102 0.04 7.88 -15.54
C LYS A 102 -0.15 8.81 -14.34
N ILE A 103 0.37 10.03 -14.40
CA ILE A 103 0.19 11.04 -13.36
C ILE A 103 -1.31 11.34 -13.16
N LYS A 104 -2.06 11.55 -14.25
CA LYS A 104 -3.50 11.79 -14.19
C LYS A 104 -4.25 10.66 -13.49
N LYS A 105 -3.94 9.40 -13.81
CA LYS A 105 -4.52 8.23 -13.13
C LYS A 105 -4.15 8.21 -11.65
N MET A 106 -2.90 8.54 -11.30
CA MET A 106 -2.45 8.61 -9.91
C MET A 106 -3.14 9.71 -9.11
N ILE A 107 -3.35 10.90 -9.69
CA ILE A 107 -4.11 11.99 -9.08
C ILE A 107 -5.55 11.56 -8.78
N VAL A 108 -6.23 10.91 -9.73
CA VAL A 108 -7.61 10.44 -9.49
C VAL A 108 -7.64 9.39 -8.37
N ARG A 109 -6.66 8.49 -8.32
CA ARG A 109 -6.52 7.49 -7.24
C ARG A 109 -6.23 8.13 -5.89
N SER A 110 -5.37 9.16 -5.85
CA SER A 110 -5.03 9.87 -4.61
C SER A 110 -6.23 10.63 -4.05
N ILE A 111 -7.02 11.28 -4.91
CA ILE A 111 -8.23 12.01 -4.53
C ILE A 111 -9.27 11.07 -3.92
N ARG A 112 -9.46 9.87 -4.48
CA ARG A 112 -10.38 8.86 -3.91
C ARG A 112 -9.98 8.39 -2.50
N ARG A 113 -8.72 8.59 -2.09
CA ARG A 113 -8.21 8.30 -0.74
C ARG A 113 -8.08 9.55 0.12
N SER A 114 -8.54 10.70 -0.36
CA SER A 114 -8.47 11.96 0.39
C SER A 114 -9.59 12.04 1.43
N PRO A 115 -9.34 12.67 2.60
CA PRO A 115 -10.40 13.00 3.55
C PRO A 115 -11.52 13.83 2.91
N PHE A 116 -11.19 14.71 1.95
CA PHE A 116 -12.16 15.52 1.22
C PHE A 116 -13.16 14.68 0.44
N PHE A 117 -12.69 13.66 -0.29
CA PHE A 117 -13.58 12.76 -1.03
C PHE A 117 -14.51 12.01 -0.10
N ILE A 118 -13.99 11.51 1.02
CA ILE A 118 -14.80 10.75 1.99
C ILE A 118 -15.84 11.64 2.68
N ALA A 119 -15.47 12.88 3.02
CA ALA A 119 -16.40 13.87 3.56
C ALA A 119 -17.51 14.20 2.56
N THR A 120 -17.14 14.52 1.31
CA THR A 120 -18.12 14.80 0.24
C THR A 120 -19.02 13.59 -0.01
N LEU A 121 -18.48 12.38 -0.05
CA LEU A 121 -19.24 11.15 -0.28
C LEU A 121 -20.27 10.90 0.82
N LYS A 122 -19.92 11.14 2.08
CA LYS A 122 -20.86 11.04 3.22
C LYS A 122 -21.92 12.13 3.18
N GLU A 123 -21.52 13.37 2.90
CA GLU A 123 -22.42 14.53 2.82
C GLU A 123 -23.51 14.32 1.78
N ILE A 124 -23.13 13.95 0.55
CA ILE A 124 -24.10 13.77 -0.52
C ILE A 124 -24.85 12.43 -0.41
N GLY A 125 -24.29 11.42 0.26
CA GLY A 125 -24.92 10.10 0.43
C GLY A 125 -26.35 10.18 0.98
N ALA A 126 -26.58 11.05 1.97
CA ALA A 126 -27.91 11.29 2.52
C ALA A 126 -28.90 11.83 1.47
N SER A 127 -28.43 12.70 0.57
CA SER A 127 -29.25 13.25 -0.53
C SER A 127 -29.61 12.21 -1.58
N PHE A 128 -28.85 11.12 -1.67
CA PHE A 128 -29.10 9.98 -2.54
C PHE A 128 -29.88 8.84 -1.85
N GLY A 129 -30.42 9.09 -0.65
CA GLY A 129 -31.15 8.08 0.12
C GLY A 129 -30.27 6.97 0.71
N LYS A 130 -28.95 7.14 0.67
CA LYS A 130 -27.99 6.17 1.25
C LYS A 130 -27.69 6.53 2.70
N ILE A 131 -28.41 5.86 3.59
CA ILE A 131 -28.22 5.92 5.05
C ILE A 131 -27.31 4.77 5.53
N SER A 132 -27.26 3.67 4.78
CA SER A 132 -26.43 2.49 5.05
C SER A 132 -25.00 2.63 4.49
N LYS A 133 -24.17 1.62 4.74
CA LYS A 133 -22.77 1.58 4.27
C LYS A 133 -22.74 1.64 2.73
N ILE A 134 -21.92 2.55 2.19
CA ILE A 134 -21.77 2.76 0.75
C ILE A 134 -21.04 1.56 0.12
N ASP A 135 -21.66 0.94 -0.88
CA ASP A 135 -21.07 -0.15 -1.65
C ASP A 135 -20.46 0.42 -2.93
N ILE A 136 -19.16 0.19 -3.14
CA ILE A 136 -18.43 0.77 -4.27
C ILE A 136 -18.92 0.24 -5.63
N LYS A 137 -19.42 -0.99 -5.68
CA LYS A 137 -19.89 -1.65 -6.90
C LYS A 137 -21.32 -1.23 -7.24
N GLU A 138 -22.18 -1.08 -6.24
CA GLU A 138 -23.58 -0.71 -6.46
C GLU A 138 -23.75 0.81 -6.59
N ASP A 139 -23.01 1.60 -5.81
CA ASP A 139 -23.19 3.05 -5.69
C ASP A 139 -22.34 3.86 -6.66
N LYS A 140 -22.17 3.34 -7.89
CA LYS A 140 -21.32 3.95 -8.93
C LYS A 140 -21.68 5.40 -9.23
N PHE A 141 -22.99 5.70 -9.29
CA PHE A 141 -23.47 7.06 -9.57
C PHE A 141 -23.09 8.04 -8.46
N LEU A 142 -23.39 7.67 -7.22
CA LEU A 142 -23.03 8.43 -6.01
C LEU A 142 -21.52 8.69 -5.95
N ILE A 143 -20.69 7.67 -6.18
CA ILE A 143 -19.23 7.80 -6.19
C ILE A 143 -18.73 8.75 -7.27
N LYS A 144 -19.30 8.65 -8.48
CA LYS A 144 -18.93 9.53 -9.59
C LYS A 144 -19.28 10.98 -9.28
N GLU A 145 -20.44 11.22 -8.69
CA GLU A 145 -20.88 12.56 -8.31
C GLU A 145 -20.05 13.14 -7.16
N ALA A 146 -19.78 12.34 -6.12
CA ALA A 146 -18.88 12.73 -5.03
C ALA A 146 -17.51 13.15 -5.58
N LEU A 147 -16.93 12.34 -6.47
CA LEU A 147 -15.64 12.64 -7.09
C LEU A 147 -15.68 13.94 -7.90
N ARG A 148 -16.76 14.17 -8.67
CA ARG A 148 -16.94 15.40 -9.45
C ARG A 148 -16.98 16.63 -8.53
N GLN A 149 -17.76 16.58 -7.45
CA GLN A 149 -17.85 17.68 -6.49
C GLN A 149 -16.53 17.92 -5.76
N THR A 150 -15.87 16.85 -5.31
CA THR A 150 -14.55 16.94 -4.67
C THR A 150 -13.52 17.58 -5.59
N LEU A 151 -13.48 17.17 -6.87
CA LEU A 151 -12.59 17.77 -7.87
C LEU A 151 -12.86 19.26 -8.03
N ASN A 152 -14.12 19.65 -8.21
CA ASN A 152 -14.49 21.05 -8.41
C ASN A 152 -14.18 21.93 -7.20
N LYS A 153 -14.40 21.42 -5.98
CA LYS A 153 -14.19 22.16 -4.73
C LYS A 153 -12.69 22.30 -4.38
N TYR A 154 -11.91 21.22 -4.45
CA TYR A 154 -10.60 21.18 -3.78
C TYR A 154 -9.39 20.95 -4.69
N PHE A 155 -9.57 20.52 -5.93
CA PHE A 155 -8.46 20.04 -6.79
C PHE A 155 -8.45 20.69 -8.17
N ASN A 156 -7.30 20.67 -8.86
CA ASN A 156 -7.19 21.17 -10.23
C ASN A 156 -6.18 20.37 -11.04
N ILE A 157 -6.62 19.23 -11.57
CA ILE A 157 -5.77 18.30 -12.35
C ILE A 157 -5.09 19.02 -13.52
N ARG A 158 -5.84 19.81 -14.31
CA ARG A 158 -5.32 20.44 -15.52
C ARG A 158 -4.19 21.43 -15.22
N ARG A 159 -4.36 22.29 -14.20
CA ARG A 159 -3.30 23.24 -13.80
C ARG A 159 -2.13 22.53 -13.14
N THR A 160 -2.37 21.46 -12.38
CA THR A 160 -1.29 20.64 -11.80
C THR A 160 -0.44 19.95 -12.86
N LEU A 161 -1.04 19.37 -13.89
CA LEU A 161 -0.28 18.76 -14.99
C LEU A 161 0.57 19.80 -15.73
N LYS A 162 0.01 20.99 -15.99
CA LYS A 162 0.79 22.12 -16.54
C LYS A 162 1.94 22.53 -15.63
N PHE A 163 1.73 22.58 -14.32
CA PHE A 163 2.79 22.90 -13.36
C PHE A 163 3.92 21.86 -13.42
N ILE A 164 3.59 20.57 -13.43
CA ILE A 164 4.57 19.49 -13.54
C ILE A 164 5.33 19.55 -14.87
N ASP A 165 4.63 19.83 -15.97
CA ASP A 165 5.25 19.98 -17.29
C ASP A 165 6.24 21.16 -17.33
N LYS A 166 5.92 22.29 -16.69
CA LYS A 166 6.85 23.41 -16.53
C LYS A 166 8.09 23.05 -15.72
N VAL A 167 7.93 22.27 -14.64
CA VAL A 167 9.06 21.73 -13.87
C VAL A 167 9.91 20.82 -14.77
N LYS A 168 9.28 19.93 -15.55
CA LYS A 168 9.96 19.00 -16.46
C LYS A 168 10.77 19.70 -17.55
N ARG A 169 10.24 20.80 -18.11
CA ARG A 169 10.90 21.60 -19.15
C ARG A 169 11.98 22.55 -18.61
N GLY A 170 12.15 22.63 -17.29
CA GLY A 170 13.07 23.58 -16.67
C GLY A 170 12.59 25.04 -16.69
N GLU A 171 11.32 25.30 -17.02
CA GLU A 171 10.72 26.64 -16.91
C GLU A 171 10.56 27.08 -15.44
N ILE A 172 10.50 26.11 -14.52
CA ILE A 172 10.53 26.34 -13.09
C ILE A 172 11.88 25.87 -12.53
N LYS A 173 12.65 26.82 -11.99
CA LYS A 173 13.95 26.56 -11.36
C LYS A 173 13.74 25.95 -9.98
N ILE A 174 14.41 24.83 -9.72
CA ILE A 174 14.44 24.19 -8.39
C ILE A 174 15.74 24.59 -7.69
N VAL A 175 15.63 25.19 -6.50
CA VAL A 175 16.78 25.60 -5.68
C VAL A 175 16.74 24.83 -4.36
N TYR A 176 17.81 24.10 -4.07
CA TYR A 176 17.95 23.36 -2.82
C TYR A 176 18.66 24.22 -1.78
N ILE A 177 18.12 24.25 -0.57
CA ILE A 177 18.71 25.00 0.54
C ILE A 177 18.61 24.18 1.84
N ASP A 178 19.56 24.40 2.73
CA ASP A 178 19.60 23.75 4.05
C ASP A 178 19.11 24.67 5.18
N LYS A 179 18.84 25.95 4.86
CA LYS A 179 18.40 26.95 5.83
C LYS A 179 16.88 27.11 5.80
N PRO A 180 16.24 27.35 6.96
CA PRO A 180 14.80 27.52 7.03
C PRO A 180 14.36 28.84 6.39
N THR A 181 13.37 28.78 5.48
CA THR A 181 12.76 30.00 4.91
C THR A 181 11.40 30.34 5.53
N PRO A 182 10.99 31.62 5.48
CA PRO A 182 9.67 32.04 5.92
C PRO A 182 8.53 31.26 5.27
N PHE A 183 8.58 30.99 3.96
CA PHE A 183 7.52 30.23 3.29
C PHE A 183 7.52 28.76 3.70
N ALA A 184 8.68 28.13 3.92
CA ALA A 184 8.70 26.77 4.43
C ALA A 184 8.10 26.69 5.83
N ASN A 185 8.37 27.68 6.69
CA ASN A 185 7.72 27.77 8.00
C ASN A 185 6.20 27.91 7.88
N ALA A 186 5.73 28.72 6.92
CA ALA A 186 4.31 28.87 6.63
C ALA A 186 3.68 27.55 6.12
N VAL A 187 4.36 26.79 5.26
CA VAL A 187 3.88 25.47 4.83
C VAL A 187 3.82 24.50 6.01
N SER A 188 4.86 24.47 6.84
CA SER A 188 4.95 23.58 8.01
C SER A 188 3.90 23.87 9.10
N SER A 189 3.37 25.10 9.18
CA SER A 189 2.32 25.45 10.15
C SER A 189 0.92 24.97 9.74
N HIS A 190 0.70 24.62 8.46
CA HIS A 190 -0.60 24.12 7.98
C HIS A 190 -0.91 22.72 8.48
N VAL A 191 -2.19 22.38 8.62
CA VAL A 191 -2.64 21.07 9.15
C VAL A 191 -2.14 19.91 8.29
N GLN A 192 -1.77 18.81 8.96
CA GLN A 192 -1.32 17.58 8.31
C GLN A 192 -2.49 16.87 7.60
N ILE A 193 -2.29 16.57 6.32
CA ILE A 193 -3.16 15.73 5.51
C ILE A 193 -2.67 14.29 5.62
N ARG A 194 -3.51 13.40 6.13
CA ARG A 194 -3.25 11.96 6.19
C ARG A 194 -4.15 11.21 5.19
N PRO A 195 -3.70 10.07 4.67
CA PRO A 195 -4.54 9.27 3.79
C PRO A 195 -5.75 8.74 4.56
N TRP A 196 -6.91 8.73 3.91
CA TRP A 196 -8.04 7.97 4.40
C TRP A 196 -7.94 6.54 3.88
N LEU A 197 -7.28 5.68 4.64
CA LEU A 197 -7.28 4.24 4.38
C LEU A 197 -8.57 3.68 4.96
N LEU A 198 -9.50 3.25 4.10
CA LEU A 198 -10.61 2.38 4.49
C LEU A 198 -10.06 1.14 5.21
N ASP A 199 -10.90 0.42 5.95
CA ASP A 199 -10.48 -0.79 6.68
C ASP A 199 -9.64 -1.69 5.77
N LEU A 200 -8.33 -1.74 6.06
CA LEU A 200 -7.36 -2.43 5.23
C LEU A 200 -7.70 -3.92 5.14
N ASN A 201 -8.31 -4.50 6.19
CA ASN A 201 -8.74 -5.89 6.15
C ASN A 201 -9.80 -6.09 5.05
N VAL A 202 -10.80 -5.21 4.98
CA VAL A 202 -11.89 -5.26 3.99
C VAL A 202 -11.34 -5.04 2.59
N THR A 203 -10.40 -4.10 2.44
CA THR A 203 -9.80 -3.79 1.13
C THR A 203 -8.96 -4.96 0.62
N ILE A 204 -8.13 -5.56 1.48
CA ILE A 204 -7.35 -6.77 1.17
C ILE A 204 -8.30 -7.92 0.83
N TYR A 205 -9.36 -8.11 1.62
CA TYR A 205 -10.36 -9.15 1.39
C TYR A 205 -10.95 -9.07 -0.02
N HIS A 206 -11.43 -7.89 -0.43
CA HIS A 206 -12.00 -7.71 -1.76
C HIS A 206 -10.98 -7.87 -2.88
N ALA A 207 -9.71 -7.53 -2.65
CA ALA A 207 -8.66 -7.71 -3.65
C ALA A 207 -8.27 -9.19 -3.83
N LEU A 208 -8.31 -9.99 -2.75
CA LEU A 208 -7.99 -11.42 -2.79
C LEU A 208 -9.18 -12.29 -3.24
N LYS A 209 -10.40 -11.75 -3.30
CA LYS A 209 -11.60 -12.56 -3.53
C LYS A 209 -11.52 -13.29 -4.88
N GLY A 210 -11.57 -14.62 -4.82
CA GLY A 210 -11.55 -15.50 -5.99
C GLY A 210 -10.20 -15.69 -6.66
N GLY A 211 -9.08 -15.28 -6.04
CA GLY A 211 -7.75 -15.43 -6.63
C GLY A 211 -6.63 -15.59 -5.61
N ALA A 212 -5.43 -15.89 -6.11
CA ALA A 212 -4.21 -15.96 -5.33
C ALA A 212 -3.18 -14.99 -5.90
N TYR A 213 -2.51 -14.21 -5.04
CA TYR A 213 -1.64 -13.13 -5.48
C TYR A 213 -0.34 -13.11 -4.69
N THR A 214 0.74 -12.73 -5.35
CA THR A 214 2.00 -12.43 -4.67
C THR A 214 1.87 -11.14 -3.88
N ILE A 215 2.80 -10.92 -2.94
CA ILE A 215 2.86 -9.65 -2.19
C ILE A 215 3.02 -8.47 -3.14
N ASN A 216 3.81 -8.63 -4.22
CA ASN A 216 4.07 -7.57 -5.20
C ASN A 216 2.82 -7.20 -6.00
N GLU A 217 2.13 -8.21 -6.56
CA GLU A 217 0.89 -8.02 -7.31
C GLU A 217 -0.18 -7.33 -6.44
N LEU A 218 -0.36 -7.84 -5.22
CA LEU A 218 -1.37 -7.33 -4.31
C LEU A 218 -1.01 -5.91 -3.80
N ALA A 219 0.26 -5.63 -3.54
CA ALA A 219 0.74 -4.29 -3.17
C ALA A 219 0.54 -3.28 -4.30
N GLU A 220 0.70 -3.70 -5.56
CA GLU A 220 0.44 -2.84 -6.71
C GLU A 220 -1.04 -2.49 -6.83
N VAL A 221 -1.92 -3.51 -6.73
CA VAL A 221 -3.38 -3.35 -6.79
C VAL A 221 -3.86 -2.44 -5.65
N LEU A 222 -3.40 -2.69 -4.43
CA LEU A 222 -3.78 -1.95 -3.23
C LEU A 222 -3.06 -0.60 -3.11
N GLY A 223 -1.96 -0.39 -3.82
CA GLY A 223 -1.12 0.81 -3.71
C GLY A 223 -0.65 1.07 -2.29
N ILE A 224 -0.06 0.06 -1.65
CA ILE A 224 0.52 0.10 -0.29
C ILE A 224 1.89 -0.60 -0.29
N PRO A 225 2.79 -0.34 0.68
CA PRO A 225 4.12 -0.94 0.67
C PRO A 225 4.07 -2.44 0.97
N ASN A 226 4.92 -3.22 0.30
CA ASN A 226 5.06 -4.67 0.48
C ASN A 226 5.17 -5.08 1.94
N LYS A 227 6.08 -4.45 2.69
CA LYS A 227 6.32 -4.77 4.11
C LYS A 227 5.09 -4.53 4.99
N SER A 228 4.35 -3.46 4.73
CA SER A 228 3.12 -3.15 5.46
C SER A 228 2.01 -4.14 5.12
N LEU A 229 1.87 -4.51 3.85
CA LEU A 229 0.92 -5.51 3.39
C LEU A 229 1.24 -6.90 3.97
N GLU A 230 2.50 -7.33 3.92
CA GLU A 230 2.94 -8.61 4.47
C GLU A 230 2.65 -8.71 5.97
N ASN A 231 2.98 -7.67 6.74
CA ASN A 231 2.66 -7.61 8.16
C ASN A 231 1.14 -7.70 8.39
N LYS A 232 0.35 -7.07 7.53
CA LYS A 232 -1.11 -7.10 7.63
C LYS A 232 -1.68 -8.48 7.30
N LEU A 233 -1.18 -9.15 6.27
CA LEU A 233 -1.54 -10.53 5.91
C LEU A 233 -1.16 -11.52 7.02
N LYS A 234 0.01 -11.35 7.64
CA LYS A 234 0.43 -12.13 8.83
C LYS A 234 -0.48 -11.92 10.05
N GLN A 235 -1.13 -10.77 10.16
CA GLN A 235 -2.18 -10.56 11.18
C GLN A 235 -3.51 -11.19 10.75
N MET A 236 -3.87 -11.08 9.47
CA MET A 236 -5.12 -11.61 8.93
C MET A 236 -5.18 -13.14 8.91
N ARG A 237 -4.03 -13.85 8.85
CA ARG A 237 -4.02 -15.32 8.90
C ARG A 237 -4.37 -15.93 10.26
N LYS A 238 -4.26 -15.14 11.35
CA LYS A 238 -4.50 -15.63 12.72
C LYS A 238 -5.94 -16.10 12.91
N SER A 239 -6.14 -17.01 13.87
CA SER A 239 -7.47 -17.48 14.27
C SER A 239 -8.35 -16.31 14.73
N GLY A 240 -9.67 -16.42 14.50
CA GLY A 240 -10.65 -15.40 14.87
C GLY A 240 -10.78 -14.21 13.92
N ASN A 241 -9.91 -14.06 12.91
CA ASN A 241 -10.10 -12.99 11.91
C ASN A 241 -11.26 -13.32 10.96
N LYS A 242 -12.23 -12.39 10.82
CA LYS A 242 -13.36 -12.53 9.88
C LYS A 242 -12.90 -12.68 8.43
N TYR A 243 -11.82 -12.01 8.05
CA TYR A 243 -11.28 -11.98 6.69
C TYR A 243 -10.00 -12.83 6.61
N ARG A 244 -10.07 -14.07 7.13
CA ARG A 244 -8.90 -14.93 7.28
C ARG A 244 -8.25 -15.22 5.93
N VAL A 245 -6.94 -15.07 5.88
CA VAL A 245 -6.11 -15.39 4.71
C VAL A 245 -5.25 -16.61 4.98
N THR A 246 -4.82 -17.28 3.90
CA THR A 246 -3.81 -18.33 3.91
C THR A 246 -2.82 -18.09 2.76
N TYR A 247 -1.78 -18.91 2.67
CA TYR A 247 -0.82 -18.83 1.59
C TYR A 247 -0.27 -20.22 1.23
N PHE A 248 0.21 -20.34 0.00
CA PHE A 248 0.90 -21.52 -0.53
C PHE A 248 2.08 -21.07 -1.40
N ILE A 249 2.94 -22.01 -1.79
CA ILE A 249 4.05 -21.76 -2.72
C ILE A 249 3.60 -22.17 -4.12
N ASP A 250 3.64 -21.23 -5.05
CA ASP A 250 3.51 -21.51 -6.47
C ASP A 250 4.82 -22.15 -6.94
N VAL A 251 4.78 -23.42 -7.30
CA VAL A 251 5.99 -24.19 -7.61
C VAL A 251 6.62 -23.77 -8.94
N ASP A 252 5.82 -23.21 -9.85
CA ASP A 252 6.28 -22.84 -11.19
C ASP A 252 7.11 -21.55 -11.15
N CYS A 253 6.71 -20.56 -10.33
CA CYS A 253 7.47 -19.33 -10.14
C CYS A 253 8.29 -19.26 -8.83
N ARG A 254 8.10 -20.22 -7.91
CA ARG A 254 8.73 -20.27 -6.57
C ARG A 254 8.36 -19.09 -5.68
N GLU A 255 7.21 -18.46 -5.92
CA GLU A 255 6.73 -17.34 -5.12
C GLU A 255 5.62 -17.75 -4.14
N THR A 256 5.49 -16.99 -3.05
CA THR A 256 4.38 -17.17 -2.11
C THR A 256 3.12 -16.48 -2.62
N ARG A 257 2.06 -17.25 -2.82
CA ARG A 257 0.73 -16.76 -3.20
C ARG A 257 -0.18 -16.69 -1.97
N TRP A 258 -0.74 -15.51 -1.72
CA TRP A 258 -1.73 -15.26 -0.67
C TRP A 258 -3.13 -15.33 -1.24
N CYS A 259 -4.05 -15.92 -0.49
CA CYS A 259 -5.45 -16.03 -0.86
C CYS A 259 -6.36 -16.00 0.36
N LEU A 260 -7.66 -15.87 0.12
CA LEU A 260 -8.65 -16.03 1.18
C LEU A 260 -8.75 -17.50 1.60
N TYR A 261 -8.83 -17.74 2.90
CA TYR A 261 -9.04 -19.10 3.42
C TYR A 261 -10.32 -19.73 2.85
N GLU A 262 -11.40 -18.96 2.73
CA GLU A 262 -12.69 -19.44 2.18
C GLU A 262 -12.63 -19.81 0.70
N ASP A 263 -11.68 -19.27 -0.06
CA ASP A 263 -11.51 -19.56 -1.48
C ASP A 263 -10.40 -20.61 -1.73
N PHE A 264 -9.66 -21.01 -0.69
CA PHE A 264 -8.45 -21.82 -0.82
C PHE A 264 -8.69 -23.16 -1.53
N VAL A 265 -9.74 -23.89 -1.18
CA VAL A 265 -10.06 -25.18 -1.81
C VAL A 265 -10.38 -25.02 -3.30
N ASN A 266 -11.07 -23.94 -3.68
CA ASN A 266 -11.35 -23.66 -5.10
C ASN A 266 -10.07 -23.33 -5.86
N ILE A 267 -9.12 -22.63 -5.22
CA ILE A 267 -7.82 -22.30 -5.79
C ILE A 267 -6.96 -23.55 -5.97
N VAL A 268 -6.95 -24.46 -4.98
CA VAL A 268 -6.22 -25.74 -5.09
C VAL A 268 -6.72 -26.57 -6.27
N ASN A 269 -8.03 -26.56 -6.51
CA ASN A 269 -8.68 -27.32 -7.59
C ASN A 269 -8.67 -26.58 -8.93
N SER A 270 -8.06 -25.40 -9.02
CA SER A 270 -7.97 -24.68 -10.29
C SER A 270 -6.86 -25.26 -11.16
N GLU A 271 -7.05 -25.20 -12.48
CA GLU A 271 -6.00 -25.62 -13.44
C GLU A 271 -4.74 -24.76 -13.31
N GLU A 272 -4.89 -23.50 -12.88
CA GLU A 272 -3.79 -22.54 -12.73
C GLU A 272 -2.74 -22.96 -11.70
N TYR A 273 -3.15 -23.61 -10.61
CA TYR A 273 -2.25 -23.97 -9.51
C TYR A 273 -2.11 -25.48 -9.30
N TYR A 274 -2.60 -26.31 -10.22
CA TYR A 274 -2.60 -27.77 -10.09
C TYR A 274 -1.20 -28.34 -9.79
N SER A 275 -0.18 -27.88 -10.52
CA SER A 275 1.24 -28.25 -10.33
C SER A 275 1.70 -28.04 -8.89
N SER A 276 1.22 -26.98 -8.25
CA SER A 276 1.59 -26.58 -6.90
C SER A 276 1.04 -27.53 -5.83
N PHE A 277 0.12 -28.42 -6.16
CA PHE A 277 -0.45 -29.40 -5.22
C PHE A 277 -0.31 -30.84 -5.73
N ALA A 278 0.47 -31.06 -6.79
CA ALA A 278 0.69 -32.35 -7.42
C ALA A 278 2.15 -32.82 -7.24
N PRO A 279 2.44 -33.62 -6.18
CA PRO A 279 3.74 -34.23 -5.98
C PRO A 279 4.22 -35.07 -7.18
N LEU A 280 5.51 -34.95 -7.50
CA LEU A 280 6.17 -35.70 -8.57
C LEU A 280 6.34 -37.19 -8.21
N ASN A 281 6.63 -37.49 -6.94
CA ASN A 281 6.81 -38.86 -6.46
C ASN A 281 5.91 -39.16 -5.25
N LEU A 282 4.96 -40.07 -5.45
CA LEU A 282 3.95 -40.40 -4.44
C LEU A 282 4.42 -41.38 -3.35
N ASN A 283 5.63 -41.96 -3.48
CA ASN A 283 6.13 -42.99 -2.57
C ASN A 283 7.21 -42.50 -1.59
N GLU A 284 7.73 -41.30 -1.78
CA GLU A 284 8.68 -40.66 -0.87
C GLU A 284 8.07 -40.41 0.51
N ILE A 285 8.91 -40.48 1.55
CA ILE A 285 8.48 -40.32 2.94
C ILE A 285 8.86 -38.94 3.45
N PHE A 286 7.87 -38.24 3.98
CA PHE A 286 8.02 -36.91 4.57
C PHE A 286 7.62 -36.94 6.05
N LEU A 287 8.18 -36.00 6.80
CA LEU A 287 7.84 -35.73 8.19
C LEU A 287 7.13 -34.38 8.27
N ALA A 288 5.90 -34.38 8.79
CA ALA A 288 5.20 -33.17 9.19
C ALA A 288 5.23 -33.01 10.71
N THR A 289 5.78 -31.89 11.16
CA THR A 289 5.74 -31.45 12.56
C THR A 289 4.66 -30.37 12.68
N LEU A 290 3.64 -30.63 13.50
CA LEU A 290 2.55 -29.68 13.74
C LEU A 290 2.61 -29.19 15.19
N ARG A 291 2.58 -27.87 15.38
CA ARG A 291 2.63 -27.21 16.68
C ARG A 291 1.39 -26.36 16.93
N SER A 292 0.82 -26.45 18.12
CA SER A 292 -0.29 -25.61 18.59
C SER A 292 -0.10 -25.34 20.09
N GLY A 293 0.21 -24.10 20.47
CA GLY A 293 0.70 -23.76 21.81
C GLY A 293 1.99 -24.53 22.14
N ASP A 294 2.02 -25.14 23.33
CA ASP A 294 3.12 -25.98 23.80
C ASP A 294 3.06 -27.42 23.28
N ASN A 295 1.97 -27.79 22.60
CA ASN A 295 1.79 -29.14 22.07
C ASN A 295 2.43 -29.26 20.69
N GLN A 296 3.14 -30.38 20.47
CA GLN A 296 3.74 -30.74 19.20
C GLN A 296 3.40 -32.20 18.87
N ILE A 297 3.06 -32.45 17.61
CA ILE A 297 2.89 -33.79 17.07
C ILE A 297 3.73 -33.96 15.80
N GLU A 298 4.13 -35.20 15.53
CA GLU A 298 4.89 -35.57 14.36
C GLU A 298 4.15 -36.67 13.59
N ILE A 299 4.07 -36.51 12.27
CA ILE A 299 3.37 -37.43 11.37
C ILE A 299 4.32 -37.77 10.23
N LEU A 300 4.68 -39.05 10.12
CA LEU A 300 5.29 -39.60 8.91
C LEU A 300 4.19 -39.93 7.90
N PHE A 301 4.40 -39.54 6.66
CA PHE A 301 3.42 -39.77 5.59
C PHE A 301 4.11 -39.90 4.23
N LYS A 302 3.43 -40.57 3.30
CA LYS A 302 3.71 -40.51 1.86
C LYS A 302 2.64 -39.66 1.17
N PRO A 303 2.95 -39.01 0.03
CA PRO A 303 1.96 -38.20 -0.65
C PRO A 303 0.72 -38.99 -1.10
N LYS A 304 0.87 -40.27 -1.46
CA LYS A 304 -0.28 -41.15 -1.71
C LYS A 304 -1.22 -41.32 -0.51
N ASP A 305 -0.69 -41.26 0.71
CA ASP A 305 -1.50 -41.39 1.93
C ASP A 305 -2.38 -40.16 2.13
N LEU A 306 -1.90 -38.98 1.71
CA LEU A 306 -2.67 -37.73 1.71
C LEU A 306 -3.82 -37.76 0.69
N LEU A 307 -3.63 -38.42 -0.45
CA LEU A 307 -4.63 -38.51 -1.51
C LEU A 307 -5.68 -39.59 -1.23
N ASN A 308 -5.26 -40.74 -0.70
CA ASN A 308 -6.12 -41.92 -0.55
C ASN A 308 -6.73 -42.06 0.86
N SER A 309 -6.07 -41.48 1.88
CA SER A 309 -6.41 -41.69 3.29
C SER A 309 -6.39 -40.38 4.10
N SER A 310 -6.83 -39.28 3.48
CA SER A 310 -6.82 -37.94 4.09
C SER A 310 -7.48 -37.89 5.47
N ASP A 311 -8.60 -38.60 5.64
CA ASP A 311 -9.37 -38.63 6.89
C ASP A 311 -8.60 -39.28 8.04
N GLU A 312 -7.81 -40.32 7.76
CA GLU A 312 -7.00 -40.99 8.79
C GLU A 312 -5.91 -40.07 9.31
N ILE A 313 -5.30 -39.29 8.42
CA ILE A 313 -4.28 -38.29 8.78
C ILE A 313 -4.91 -37.16 9.57
N LEU A 314 -6.06 -36.64 9.14
CA LEU A 314 -6.79 -35.58 9.86
C LEU A 314 -7.23 -36.04 11.26
N ARG A 315 -7.59 -37.30 11.46
CA ARG A 315 -7.93 -37.84 12.80
C ARG A 315 -6.77 -37.81 13.78
N LYS A 316 -5.53 -37.94 13.29
CA LYS A 316 -4.31 -37.85 14.12
C LYS A 316 -4.01 -36.42 14.60
N ILE A 317 -4.67 -35.41 14.04
CA ILE A 317 -4.46 -34.00 14.38
C ILE A 317 -5.55 -33.56 15.38
N PRO A 318 -5.23 -33.36 16.66
CA PRO A 318 -6.25 -33.03 17.67
C PRO A 318 -6.64 -31.54 17.67
N PHE A 319 -5.97 -30.70 16.87
CA PHE A 319 -6.14 -29.25 16.87
C PHE A 319 -7.00 -28.79 15.69
N ASN A 320 -7.96 -27.89 15.95
CA ASN A 320 -8.71 -27.22 14.88
C ASN A 320 -7.91 -26.11 14.20
N ASP A 321 -7.04 -25.45 14.96
CA ASP A 321 -6.10 -24.44 14.50
C ASP A 321 -4.67 -24.83 14.92
N VAL A 322 -3.78 -24.86 13.94
CA VAL A 322 -2.36 -25.23 14.10
C VAL A 322 -1.51 -23.98 13.90
N ASP A 323 -0.70 -23.63 14.88
CA ASP A 323 0.12 -22.43 14.86
C ASP A 323 1.24 -22.51 13.82
N GLU A 324 1.86 -23.68 13.69
CA GLU A 324 2.92 -23.96 12.72
C GLU A 324 2.83 -25.39 12.19
N ILE A 325 2.98 -25.54 10.88
CA ILE A 325 3.21 -26.82 10.20
C ILE A 325 4.57 -26.72 9.52
N LYS A 326 5.48 -27.63 9.85
CA LYS A 326 6.80 -27.75 9.24
C LYS A 326 6.90 -29.10 8.53
N ILE A 327 7.22 -29.09 7.25
CA ILE A 327 7.33 -30.30 6.43
C ILE A 327 8.75 -30.41 5.89
N LYS A 328 9.33 -31.61 5.97
CA LYS A 328 10.66 -31.94 5.45
C LYS A 328 10.72 -33.39 4.96
N GLU A 329 11.74 -33.73 4.17
CA GLU A 329 12.05 -35.13 3.87
C GLU A 329 12.41 -35.89 5.17
N ALA A 330 11.95 -37.13 5.29
CA ALA A 330 12.22 -37.95 6.48
C ALA A 330 13.65 -38.51 6.51
N ILE A 331 14.33 -38.57 5.36
CA ILE A 331 15.71 -39.05 5.25
C ILE A 331 16.66 -37.90 5.62
N ASP A 332 17.59 -38.18 6.53
CA ASP A 332 18.48 -37.18 7.11
C ASP A 332 19.64 -36.86 6.14
N THR A 333 19.44 -35.85 5.30
CA THR A 333 20.53 -35.21 4.55
C THR A 333 21.07 -34.03 5.35
N SER A 334 22.39 -33.82 5.34
CA SER A 334 23.08 -32.75 6.06
C SER A 334 22.64 -31.31 5.71
N TYR A 335 21.81 -31.15 4.67
CA TYR A 335 21.07 -29.93 4.34
C TYR A 335 19.58 -30.25 4.16
N GLN A 336 18.80 -30.13 5.23
CA GLN A 336 17.33 -30.33 5.16
C GLN A 336 16.63 -29.02 4.81
N VAL A 337 16.17 -28.91 3.56
CA VAL A 337 15.20 -27.90 3.15
C VAL A 337 13.85 -28.28 3.77
N TYR A 338 13.18 -27.29 4.37
CA TYR A 338 11.85 -27.49 4.96
C TYR A 338 10.92 -26.35 4.53
N GLN A 339 9.63 -26.67 4.46
CA GLN A 339 8.59 -25.69 4.18
C GLN A 339 7.72 -25.47 5.42
N LYS A 340 7.35 -24.20 5.68
CA LYS A 340 6.55 -23.81 6.85
C LYS A 340 5.27 -23.08 6.48
N TYR A 341 4.18 -23.46 7.15
CA TYR A 341 2.92 -22.74 7.14
C TYR A 341 2.54 -22.34 8.57
N TYR A 342 1.81 -21.23 8.72
CA TYR A 342 1.48 -20.68 10.03
C TYR A 342 0.00 -20.36 10.14
N ASN A 343 -0.57 -20.59 11.33
CA ASN A 343 -1.99 -20.34 11.65
C ASN A 343 -2.91 -21.02 10.64
N VAL A 344 -2.78 -22.33 10.53
CA VAL A 344 -3.48 -23.17 9.54
C VAL A 344 -4.70 -23.83 10.19
N LYS A 345 -5.84 -23.84 9.50
CA LYS A 345 -6.98 -24.63 9.95
C LYS A 345 -6.86 -26.08 9.54
N LYS A 346 -7.38 -26.97 10.38
CA LYS A 346 -7.34 -28.42 10.20
C LYS A 346 -7.82 -28.91 8.82
N ASP A 347 -8.89 -28.33 8.32
CA ASP A 347 -9.55 -28.74 7.07
C ASP A 347 -8.71 -28.48 5.80
N ILE A 348 -7.71 -27.62 5.86
CA ILE A 348 -6.83 -27.32 4.72
C ILE A 348 -5.42 -27.89 4.84
N ILE A 349 -5.12 -28.60 5.93
CA ILE A 349 -3.77 -29.12 6.22
C ILE A 349 -3.25 -30.04 5.12
N ILE A 350 -4.10 -30.94 4.64
CA ILE A 350 -3.72 -31.95 3.63
C ILE A 350 -3.22 -31.27 2.36
N TYR A 351 -3.90 -30.23 1.89
CA TYR A 351 -3.49 -29.46 0.72
C TYR A 351 -2.17 -28.73 0.93
N LEU A 352 -1.94 -28.15 2.11
CA LEU A 352 -0.66 -27.50 2.41
C LEU A 352 0.49 -28.51 2.56
N MET A 353 0.20 -29.73 3.03
CA MET A 353 1.17 -30.82 3.02
C MET A 353 1.53 -31.24 1.60
N LEU A 354 0.53 -31.39 0.71
CA LEU A 354 0.77 -31.64 -0.72
C LEU A 354 1.57 -30.50 -1.37
N ASN A 355 1.27 -29.24 -1.02
CA ASN A 355 2.00 -28.08 -1.53
C ASN A 355 3.48 -28.08 -1.14
N ALA A 356 3.78 -28.33 0.13
CA ALA A 356 5.16 -28.44 0.58
C ALA A 356 5.89 -29.58 -0.12
N VAL A 357 5.26 -30.74 -0.27
CA VAL A 357 5.87 -31.90 -0.93
C VAL A 357 6.16 -31.56 -2.39
N ALA A 358 5.19 -31.03 -3.13
CA ALA A 358 5.36 -30.65 -4.53
C ALA A 358 6.52 -29.65 -4.68
N TYR A 359 6.59 -28.65 -3.79
CA TYR A 359 7.68 -27.69 -3.77
C TYR A 359 9.05 -28.33 -3.46
N LEU A 360 9.14 -29.17 -2.42
CA LEU A 360 10.40 -29.83 -2.02
C LEU A 360 10.90 -30.78 -3.12
N GLN A 361 10.00 -31.52 -3.75
CA GLN A 361 10.34 -32.40 -4.87
C GLN A 361 10.77 -31.60 -6.10
N ASN A 362 10.08 -30.49 -6.41
CA ASN A 362 10.49 -29.62 -7.51
C ASN A 362 11.91 -29.06 -7.30
N LEU A 363 12.27 -28.65 -6.08
CA LEU A 363 13.64 -28.20 -5.76
C LEU A 363 14.71 -29.28 -5.90
N LYS A 364 14.33 -30.56 -5.72
CA LYS A 364 15.24 -31.70 -5.77
C LYS A 364 15.44 -32.24 -7.18
N TYR A 365 14.38 -32.21 -7.99
CA TYR A 365 14.33 -32.81 -9.33
C TYR A 365 14.44 -31.80 -10.47
N SER A 366 14.45 -30.49 -10.19
CA SER A 366 14.78 -29.42 -11.14
C SER A 366 16.21 -28.96 -10.95
#